data_AF-A0A3A2ZFV9-F1
#
_entry.id   AF-A0A3A2ZFV9-F1
#
_cell.length_a   1.000
_cell.length_b   1.000
_cell.length_c   1.000
_cell.angle_alpha   90.00
_cell.angle_beta   90.00
_cell.angle_gamma   90.00
#
_symmetry.space_group_name_H-M   'P 1'
#
loop_
_entity.id
_entity.type
_entity.pdbx_description
1 polymer ?
#
loop_
_entity_poly.entity_id
_entity_poly.type
_entity_poly.pdbx_seq_one_letter_code
_entity_poly.pdbx_strand_id
1 'polypeptide(L)' 'APLNPWPKDRKLKELGRYYQLNMLECIEAYTLASFTRILGWDITEVNVFFADVRKELVDRKLHVYAKNYFVYGQKETE' A
#
# COMPACT_ATOMS: atom_id res chain seq x y z
N ALA A 1 -3.65 -0.49 10.36
CA ALA A 1 -3.88 0.85 9.80
C ALA A 1 -4.83 0.75 8.61
N PRO A 2 -5.72 1.75 8.42
CA PRO A 2 -6.53 1.86 7.20
C PRO A 2 -5.63 2.13 5.99
N LEU A 3 -5.96 1.54 4.84
CA LEU A 3 -5.19 1.72 3.60
C LEU A 3 -5.59 2.98 2.83
N ASN A 4 -6.78 3.52 3.10
CA ASN A 4 -7.28 4.74 2.52
C ASN A 4 -8.13 5.52 3.54
N PRO A 5 -8.56 6.77 3.27
CA PRO A 5 -9.22 7.61 4.27
C PRO A 5 -10.73 7.31 4.44
N TRP A 6 -11.13 6.04 4.39
CA TRP A 6 -12.49 5.58 4.70
C TRP A 6 -12.93 5.77 6.17
N PRO A 7 -12.06 5.71 7.20
CA PRO A 7 -12.52 5.82 8.58
C PRO A 7 -13.16 7.17 8.90
N LYS A 8 -14.17 7.17 9.80
CA LYS A 8 -14.79 8.41 10.29
C LYS A 8 -13.90 9.16 11.29
N ASP A 9 -13.16 8.42 12.11
CA ASP A 9 -12.22 8.97 13.08
C ASP A 9 -11.16 9.86 12.40
N ARG A 10 -10.90 11.04 12.97
CA ARG A 10 -10.04 12.06 12.35
C ARG A 10 -8.60 11.57 12.20
N LYS A 11 -8.06 10.91 13.23
CA LYS A 11 -6.66 10.44 13.26
C LYS A 11 -6.47 9.28 12.30
N LEU A 12 -7.39 8.31 12.30
CA LEU A 12 -7.35 7.19 11.37
C LEU A 12 -7.54 7.62 9.91
N LYS A 13 -8.40 8.62 9.67
CA LYS A 13 -8.58 9.20 8.33
C LYS A 13 -7.30 9.82 7.81
N GLU A 14 -6.58 10.57 8.64
CA GLU A 14 -5.30 11.17 8.28
C GLU A 14 -4.24 10.10 7.99
N LEU A 15 -4.10 9.10 8.86
CA LEU A 15 -3.22 7.95 8.62
C LEU A 15 -3.54 7.25 7.29
N GLY A 16 -4.83 7.07 6.98
CA GLY A 16 -5.27 6.48 5.72
C GLY A 16 -4.89 7.30 4.49
N ARG A 17 -4.81 8.63 4.59
CA ARG A 17 -4.33 9.48 3.47
C ARG A 17 -2.84 9.24 3.19
N TYR A 18 -2.03 9.23 4.24
CA TYR A 18 -0.59 8.99 4.10
C TYR A 18 -0.31 7.58 3.58
N TYR A 19 -1.03 6.58 4.10
CA TYR A 19 -0.86 5.21 3.64
C TYR A 19 -1.31 5.02 2.18
N GLN A 20 -2.42 5.65 1.78
CA GLN A 20 -2.89 5.64 0.38
C GLN A 20 -1.84 6.23 -0.56
N LEU A 21 -1.28 7.41 -0.22
CA LEU A 21 -0.23 8.03 -1.03
C LEU A 21 0.99 7.11 -1.16
N ASN A 22 1.46 6.57 -0.03
CA ASN A 22 2.61 5.68 -0.02
C ASN A 22 2.38 4.44 -0.90
N MET A 23 1.21 3.80 -0.82
CA MET A 23 0.90 2.64 -1.67
C MET A 23 0.82 3.00 -3.15
N LEU A 24 0.22 4.13 -3.51
CA LEU A 24 0.12 4.57 -4.90
C LEU A 24 1.49 4.83 -5.54
N GLU A 25 2.45 5.34 -4.76
CA GLU A 25 3.82 5.58 -5.20
C GLU A 25 4.68 4.32 -5.22
N CYS A 26 4.48 3.40 -4.28
CA CYS A 26 5.38 2.26 -4.10
C CYS A 26 4.93 0.94 -4.76
N ILE A 27 3.65 0.80 -5.15
CA ILE A 27 3.10 -0.50 -5.59
C ILE A 27 3.86 -1.12 -6.77
N GLU A 28 4.29 -0.30 -7.73
CA GLU A 28 5.03 -0.79 -8.89
C GLU A 28 6.42 -1.31 -8.49
N ALA A 29 7.11 -0.58 -7.62
CA ALA A 29 8.46 -0.94 -7.16
C ALA A 29 8.48 -2.29 -6.42
N TYR A 30 7.43 -2.59 -5.64
CA TYR A 30 7.32 -3.87 -4.94
C TYR A 30 7.00 -5.06 -5.85
N THR A 31 6.26 -4.82 -6.93
CA THR A 31 5.53 -5.88 -7.62
C THR A 31 6.14 -6.21 -8.98
N LEU A 32 6.67 -5.20 -9.69
CA LEU A 32 7.07 -5.34 -11.10
C LEU A 32 8.13 -6.42 -11.30
N ALA A 33 9.20 -6.41 -10.49
CA ALA A 33 10.27 -7.39 -10.62
C ALA A 33 9.80 -8.81 -10.28
N SER A 34 8.99 -8.96 -9.23
CA SER A 34 8.45 -10.26 -8.81
C SER A 34 7.55 -10.86 -9.89
N PHE A 35 6.65 -10.05 -10.47
CA PHE A 35 5.69 -10.52 -11.46
C PHE A 35 6.37 -10.84 -12.80
N THR A 36 7.29 -10.01 -13.25
CA THR A 36 7.95 -10.21 -14.54
C THR A 36 9.05 -11.28 -14.48
N ARG A 37 9.93 -11.25 -13.47
CA ARG A 37 11.11 -12.13 -13.41
C ARG A 37 10.85 -13.50 -12.80
N ILE A 38 9.91 -13.59 -11.86
CA ILE A 38 9.62 -14.83 -11.13
C ILE A 38 8.34 -15.48 -11.65
N LEU A 39 7.26 -14.71 -11.78
CA LEU A 39 5.96 -15.24 -12.23
C LEU A 39 5.80 -15.24 -13.76
N GLY A 40 6.73 -14.64 -14.50
CA GLY A 40 6.77 -14.66 -15.97
C GLY A 40 5.65 -13.87 -16.66
N TRP A 41 5.01 -12.92 -15.97
CA TRP A 41 3.97 -12.08 -16.57
C TRP A 41 4.54 -11.11 -17.60
N ASP A 42 3.76 -10.79 -18.63
CA ASP A 42 4.11 -9.71 -19.56
C ASP A 42 4.02 -8.35 -18.87
N ILE A 43 4.90 -7.42 -19.25
CA ILE A 43 4.92 -6.08 -18.65
C ILE A 43 3.61 -5.31 -18.88
N THR A 44 2.93 -5.57 -20.00
CA THR A 44 1.63 -4.96 -20.32
C THR A 44 0.57 -5.46 -19.37
N GLU A 45 0.53 -6.77 -19.10
CA GLU A 45 -0.41 -7.39 -18.15
C GLU A 45 -0.21 -6.83 -16.74
N VAL A 46 1.06 -6.66 -16.32
CA VAL A 46 1.39 -6.07 -15.01
C VAL A 46 0.95 -4.62 -14.92
N ASN A 47 1.11 -3.83 -15.99
CA ASN A 47 0.66 -2.44 -16.01
C ASN A 47 -0.87 -2.31 -15.96
N VAL A 48 -1.60 -3.20 -16.63
CA VAL A 48 -3.07 -3.28 -16.53
C VAL A 48 -3.47 -3.63 -15.09
N PHE A 49 -2.81 -4.62 -14.48
CA PHE A 49 -3.02 -4.96 -13.08
C PHE A 49 -2.77 -3.76 -12.14
N PHE A 50 -1.71 -2.97 -12.36
CA PHE A 50 -1.48 -1.77 -11.56
C PHE A 50 -2.56 -0.70 -11.73
N ALA A 51 -3.17 -0.58 -12.91
CA ALA A 51 -4.29 0.34 -13.12
C ALA A 51 -5.50 -0.06 -12.26
N ASP A 52 -5.82 -1.36 -12.19
CA ASP A 52 -6.90 -1.89 -11.37
C ASP A 52 -6.60 -1.72 -9.86
N VAL A 53 -5.38 -2.04 -9.43
CA VAL A 53 -4.98 -1.84 -8.03
C VAL A 53 -5.08 -0.38 -7.61
N ARG A 54 -4.64 0.56 -8.46
CA ARG A 54 -4.76 2.00 -8.18
C ARG A 54 -6.21 2.44 -8.02
N LYS A 55 -7.11 1.92 -8.85
CA LYS A 55 -8.54 2.20 -8.78
C LYS A 55 -9.13 1.72 -7.45
N GLU A 56 -8.75 0.54 -6.98
CA GLU A 56 -9.21 0.01 -5.70
C GLU A 56 -8.60 0.75 -4.49
N LEU A 57 -7.32 1.12 -4.56
CA LEU A 57 -6.66 1.90 -3.49
C LEU A 57 -7.35 3.24 -3.23
N VAL A 58 -7.99 3.84 -4.24
CA VAL A 58 -8.75 5.09 -4.09
C VAL A 58 -10.23 4.92 -3.78
N ASP A 59 -10.77 3.71 -3.90
CA ASP A 59 -12.17 3.43 -3.59
C ASP A 59 -12.41 3.35 -2.08
N ARG A 60 -13.05 4.39 -1.53
CA ARG A 60 -13.39 4.48 -0.10
C ARG A 60 -14.57 3.57 0.30
N LYS A 61 -15.25 2.93 -0.65
CA LYS A 61 -16.23 1.86 -0.36
C LYS A 61 -15.53 0.59 0.10
N LEU A 62 -14.26 0.40 -0.29
CA LEU A 62 -13.42 -0.69 0.17
C LEU A 62 -12.76 -0.26 1.50
N HIS A 63 -13.21 -0.86 2.60
CA HIS A 63 -12.67 -0.59 3.94
C HIS A 63 -11.42 -1.43 4.24
N VAL A 64 -10.43 -1.37 3.35
CA VAL A 64 -9.21 -2.16 3.47
C VAL A 64 -8.37 -1.69 4.66
N TYR A 65 -7.85 -2.64 5.43
CA TYR A 65 -6.98 -2.38 6.57
C TYR A 65 -5.86 -3.43 6.65
N ALA A 66 -4.69 -3.00 7.11
CA ALA A 66 -3.55 -3.87 7.39
C ALA A 66 -3.29 -3.95 8.90
N LYS A 67 -2.81 -5.10 9.38
CA LYS A 67 -2.32 -5.23 10.75
C LYS A 67 -0.82 -4.92 10.76
N ASN A 68 -0.44 -3.85 11.45
CA ASN A 68 0.95 -3.40 11.53
C ASN A 68 1.48 -3.63 12.94
N TYR A 69 2.72 -4.10 13.04
CA TYR A 69 3.46 -4.21 14.29
C TYR A 69 4.64 -3.25 14.21
N PHE A 70 4.77 -2.39 15.22
CA PHE A 70 5.89 -1.45 15.33
C PHE A 70 6.80 -1.94 16.46
N VAL A 71 8.04 -2.25 16.11
CA VAL A 71 9.08 -2.68 17.05
C VAL A 71 10.17 -1.62 17.03
N TYR A 72 10.57 -1.14 18.19
CA TYR A 72 11.63 -0.15 18.36
C TYR A 72 12.73 -0.72 19.25
N GLY A 73 13.97 -0.33 18.97
CA GLY A 73 15.14 -0.65 19.77
C GLY A 73 15.99 0.60 19.96
N GLN A 74 16.57 0.76 21.14
CA GLN A 74 17.52 1.82 21.44
C GLN A 74 18.88 1.17 21.66
N LYS A 75 19.90 1.66 20.93
CA LYS A 75 21.29 1.25 21.19
C LYS A 75 21.65 1.69 22.59
N GLU A 76 22.30 0.81 23.35
CA GLU A 76 22.85 1.13 24.66
C GLU A 76 23.76 2.36 24.57
N THR A 77 23.46 3.37 25.36
CA THR A 77 24.32 4.55 25.55
C THR A 77 25.18 4.30 26.77
N GLU A 78 26.49 4.13 26.55
CA GLU A 78 27.52 4.32 27.58
C GLU A 78 27.50 5.78 28.10
#